data_AF-A0A1X2EHW9-F1
#
_entry.id   AF-A0A1X2EHW9-F1
#
_cell.length_a   1.000
_cell.length_b   1.000
_cell.length_c   1.000
_cell.angle_alpha   90.00
_cell.angle_beta   90.00
_cell.angle_gamma   90.00
#
_symmetry.space_group_name_H-M   'P 1'
#
loop_
_entity.id
_entity.type
_entity.pdbx_description
1 polymer ?
#
loop_
_entity_poly.entity_id
_entity_poly.type
_entity_poly.pdbx_seq_one_letter_code
_entity_poly.pdbx_strand_id
1 'polypeptide(L)'
;MASSGSNSGGGFAGLIVLLVIAAIIVKFIWWILGAAALVALGFLGRAIHRRYSRRLAADARYRHGLAARADQQHNWVLRGDDRGIYGTQGAQLMHYIFPNRGKGGPMR
;
A
#
# COMPACT_ATOMS: atom_id res chain seq x y z
N MET A 1 23.20 19.50 -77.10
CA MET A 1 24.12 19.39 -75.94
C MET A 1 23.35 18.70 -74.83
N ALA A 2 23.67 17.46 -74.50
CA ALA A 2 22.97 16.70 -73.47
C ALA A 2 23.67 16.92 -72.12
N SER A 3 22.99 17.57 -71.18
CA SER A 3 23.45 17.73 -69.80
C SER A 3 23.26 16.41 -69.05
N SER A 4 24.35 15.63 -68.93
CA SER A 4 24.41 14.46 -68.06
C SER A 4 24.54 14.95 -66.61
N GLY A 5 23.40 15.07 -65.91
CA GLY A 5 23.37 15.29 -64.47
C GLY A 5 23.92 14.08 -63.73
N SER A 6 25.06 14.25 -63.08
CA SER A 6 25.71 13.25 -62.24
C SER A 6 24.87 12.96 -60.99
N ASN A 7 24.12 11.86 -60.99
CA ASN A 7 23.41 11.37 -59.81
C ASN A 7 24.38 10.63 -58.86
N SER A 8 25.12 11.37 -58.04
CA SER A 8 26.01 10.82 -57.00
C SER A 8 25.36 10.75 -55.60
N GLY A 9 24.10 11.16 -55.45
CA GLY A 9 23.40 11.24 -54.15
C GLY A 9 22.67 9.96 -53.69
N GLY A 10 22.58 8.93 -54.52
CA GLY A 10 21.73 7.75 -54.27
C GLY A 10 22.20 6.87 -53.10
N GLY A 11 23.51 6.70 -52.92
CA GLY A 11 24.05 5.85 -51.85
C GLY A 11 23.83 6.43 -50.45
N PHE A 12 23.96 7.75 -50.30
CA PHE A 12 23.76 8.43 -49.03
C PHE A 12 22.28 8.49 -48.65
N ALA A 13 21.40 8.72 -49.63
CA ALA A 13 19.96 8.65 -49.43
C ALA A 13 19.52 7.23 -49.02
N GLY A 14 20.07 6.19 -49.65
CA GLY A 14 19.80 4.79 -49.28
C GLY A 14 20.24 4.45 -47.85
N LEU A 15 21.42 4.91 -47.43
CA LEU A 15 21.92 4.72 -46.06
C LEU A 15 21.05 5.40 -45.00
N ILE A 16 20.61 6.63 -45.27
CA ILE A 16 19.72 7.36 -44.35
C ILE A 16 18.38 6.62 -44.20
N VAL A 17 17.79 6.16 -45.30
CA VAL A 17 16.53 5.40 -45.27
C VAL A 17 16.69 4.10 -44.48
N LEU A 18 17.80 3.37 -44.69
CA LEU A 18 18.08 2.14 -43.95
C LEU A 18 18.22 2.38 -42.44
N LEU A 19 18.95 3.43 -42.04
CA LEU A 19 19.13 3.77 -40.62
C LEU A 19 17.82 4.18 -39.96
N VAL A 20 16.95 4.91 -40.67
CA VAL A 20 15.62 5.27 -40.17
C VAL A 20 14.76 4.03 -39.96
N ILE A 21 14.77 3.09 -40.92
CA ILE A 21 14.04 1.82 -40.79
C ILE A 21 14.57 1.01 -39.60
N ALA A 22 15.89 0.87 -39.47
CA ALA A 22 16.51 0.17 -38.34
C ALA A 22 16.14 0.83 -37.00
N ALA A 23 16.19 2.16 -36.92
CA ALA A 23 15.80 2.91 -35.74
C ALA A 23 14.33 2.70 -35.36
N ILE A 24 13.43 2.67 -36.36
CA ILE A 24 12.01 2.37 -36.16
C ILE A 24 11.84 0.95 -35.59
N ILE A 25 12.49 -0.05 -36.21
CA ILE A 25 12.41 -1.45 -35.76
C ILE A 25 12.88 -1.58 -34.31
N VAL A 26 14.04 -1.01 -33.98
CA VAL A 26 14.58 -1.02 -32.62
C VAL A 26 13.62 -0.32 -31.66
N LYS A 27 13.10 0.86 -32.02
CA LYS A 27 12.14 1.61 -31.18
C LYS A 27 10.89 0.79 -30.87
N PHE A 28 10.34 0.08 -31.85
CA PHE A 28 9.16 -0.76 -31.67
C PHE A 28 9.43 -1.98 -30.77
N ILE A 29 10.61 -2.61 -30.88
CA ILE A 29 11.01 -3.70 -29.97
C ILE A 29 11.12 -3.18 -28.52
N TRP A 30 11.68 -1.98 -28.33
CA TRP A 30 11.77 -1.35 -27.01
C TRP A 30 10.39 -1.04 -26.40
N TRP A 31 9.40 -0.66 -27.22
CA TRP A 31 8.02 -0.49 -26.76
C TRP A 31 7.42 -1.82 -26.27
N ILE A 32 7.64 -2.92 -27.01
CA ILE A 32 7.18 -4.26 -26.60
C ILE A 32 7.88 -4.70 -25.31
N LEU A 33 9.20 -4.52 -25.21
CA LEU A 33 9.96 -4.80 -23.99
C LEU A 33 9.47 -3.97 -22.81
N GLY A 34 9.21 -2.68 -23.01
CA GLY A 34 8.67 -1.80 -21.98
C GLY A 34 7.29 -2.24 -21.50
N ALA A 35 6.39 -2.59 -22.42
CA ALA A 35 5.07 -3.11 -22.09
C ALA A 35 5.16 -4.45 -21.34
N ALA A 36 6.00 -5.37 -21.81
CA ALA A 36 6.24 -6.66 -21.16
C ALA A 36 6.81 -6.49 -19.75
N ALA A 37 7.74 -5.55 -19.56
CA ALA A 37 8.31 -5.23 -18.25
C ALA A 37 7.24 -4.67 -17.29
N LEU A 38 6.36 -3.78 -17.75
CA LEU A 38 5.24 -3.26 -16.97
C LEU A 38 4.27 -4.36 -16.51
N VAL A 39 3.90 -5.26 -17.43
CA VAL A 39 3.04 -6.42 -17.10
C VAL A 39 3.74 -7.35 -16.11
N ALA A 40 5.02 -7.66 -16.33
CA ALA A 40 5.81 -8.49 -15.42
C ALA A 40 5.90 -7.87 -14.03
N LEU A 41 6.13 -6.56 -13.92
CA LEU A 41 6.16 -5.83 -12.66
C LEU A 41 4.81 -5.90 -11.92
N GLY A 42 3.70 -5.73 -12.64
CA GLY A 42 2.34 -5.88 -12.09
C GLY A 42 2.06 -7.29 -11.58
N PHE A 43 2.49 -8.31 -12.32
CA PHE A 43 2.39 -9.71 -11.89
C PHE A 43 3.27 -10.00 -10.68
N LEU A 44 4.50 -9.46 -10.65
CA LEU A 44 5.43 -9.64 -9.54
C LEU A 44 4.88 -8.98 -8.26
N GLY A 45 4.36 -7.75 -8.36
CA GLY A 45 3.67 -7.07 -7.28
C GLY A 45 2.46 -7.86 -6.76
N ARG A 46 1.64 -8.42 -7.66
CA ARG A 46 0.48 -9.25 -7.29
C ARG A 46 0.89 -10.57 -6.64
N ALA A 47 1.97 -11.20 -7.11
CA ALA A 47 2.52 -12.42 -6.52
C ALA A 47 3.12 -12.16 -5.12
N ILE A 48 3.83 -11.04 -4.95
CA ILE A 48 4.35 -10.57 -3.66
C ILE A 48 3.17 -10.31 -2.72
N HIS A 49 2.17 -9.54 -3.13
CA HIS A 49 0.98 -9.28 -2.32
C HIS A 49 0.26 -10.58 -1.92
N ARG A 50 0.17 -11.58 -2.81
CA ARG A 50 -0.41 -12.89 -2.49
C ARG A 50 0.43 -13.71 -1.49
N ARG A 51 1.76 -13.56 -1.51
CA ARG A 51 2.66 -14.18 -0.52
C ARG A 51 2.62 -13.47 0.83
N TYR A 52 2.51 -12.14 0.85
CA TYR A 52 2.40 -11.34 2.07
C TYR A 52 1.02 -11.42 2.70
N SER A 53 -0.06 -11.52 1.93
CA SER A 53 -1.42 -11.68 2.45
C SER A 53 -1.60 -12.97 3.26
N ARG A 54 -0.86 -14.05 2.94
CA ARG A 54 -0.82 -15.26 3.79
C ARG A 54 -0.17 -15.01 5.16
N ARG A 55 0.77 -14.06 5.25
CA ARG A 55 1.40 -13.64 6.52
C ARG A 55 0.51 -12.63 7.26
N LEU A 56 -0.09 -11.68 6.54
CA LEU A 56 -1.01 -10.69 7.08
C LEU A 56 -2.32 -11.29 7.60
N ALA A 57 -2.76 -12.44 7.10
CA ALA A 57 -3.93 -13.15 7.64
C ALA A 57 -3.70 -13.63 9.10
N ALA A 58 -2.46 -13.91 9.48
CA ALA A 58 -2.11 -14.20 10.87
C ALA A 58 -2.17 -12.93 11.74
N ASP A 59 -1.65 -11.80 11.24
CA ASP A 59 -1.69 -10.51 11.93
C ASP A 59 -3.12 -9.94 12.05
N ALA A 60 -3.98 -10.21 11.07
CA ALA A 60 -5.37 -9.74 11.08
C ALA A 60 -6.16 -10.32 12.27
N ARG A 61 -5.91 -11.59 12.63
CA ARG A 61 -6.54 -12.22 13.80
C ARG A 61 -6.09 -11.55 15.10
N TYR A 62 -4.80 -11.21 15.20
CA TYR A 62 -4.27 -10.51 16.37
C TYR A 62 -4.85 -9.10 16.50
N ARG A 63 -4.94 -8.36 15.39
CA ARG A 63 -5.54 -7.01 15.37
C ARG A 63 -7.04 -7.01 15.68
N HIS A 64 -7.80 -7.99 15.18
CA HIS A 64 -9.21 -8.14 15.55
C HIS A 64 -9.39 -8.43 17.04
N GLY A 65 -8.55 -9.27 17.63
CA GLY A 65 -8.56 -9.53 19.07
C GLY A 65 -8.12 -8.33 19.92
N LEU A 66 -7.33 -7.40 19.36
CA LEU A 66 -6.95 -6.16 20.02
C LEU A 66 -8.07 -5.10 19.91
N ALA A 67 -8.68 -4.97 18.73
CA ALA A 67 -9.83 -4.09 18.50
C ALA A 67 -11.01 -4.47 19.40
N ALA A 68 -11.35 -5.75 19.51
CA ALA A 68 -12.43 -6.21 20.39
C ALA A 68 -12.19 -5.88 21.87
N ARG A 69 -10.92 -5.87 22.33
CA ARG A 69 -10.56 -5.46 23.70
C ARG A 69 -10.60 -3.95 23.89
N ALA A 70 -10.17 -3.19 22.89
CA ALA A 70 -10.28 -1.73 22.89
C ALA A 70 -11.76 -1.29 22.91
N ASP A 71 -12.62 -1.95 22.16
CA ASP A 71 -14.06 -1.68 22.13
C ASP A 71 -14.72 -1.97 23.48
N GLN A 72 -14.31 -3.04 24.18
CA GLN A 72 -14.77 -3.32 25.54
C GLN A 72 -14.34 -2.23 26.53
N GLN A 73 -13.09 -1.78 26.48
CA GLN A 73 -12.60 -0.69 27.33
C GLN A 73 -13.30 0.64 27.02
N HIS A 74 -13.53 0.95 25.74
CA HIS A 74 -14.26 2.12 25.29
C HIS A 74 -15.70 2.11 25.80
N ASN A 75 -16.36 0.96 25.75
CA ASN A 75 -17.73 0.81 26.26
C ASN A 75 -17.80 0.91 27.80
N TRP A 76 -16.74 0.58 28.53
CA TRP A 76 -16.65 0.83 29.98
C TRP A 76 -16.49 2.32 30.31
N VAL A 77 -15.68 3.06 29.54
CA VAL A 77 -15.56 4.52 29.68
C VAL A 77 -16.90 5.20 29.43
N LEU A 78 -17.63 4.82 28.37
CA LEU A 78 -18.94 5.39 28.05
C LEU A 78 -20.01 5.11 29.11
N ARG A 79 -19.88 4.00 29.84
CA ARG A 79 -20.77 3.66 30.96
C ARG A 79 -20.36 4.33 32.29
N GLY A 80 -19.28 5.11 32.30
CA GLY A 80 -18.75 5.72 33.52
C GLY A 80 -18.18 4.68 34.50
N ASP A 81 -17.80 3.49 34.02
CA ASP A 81 -17.17 2.47 34.83
C ASP A 81 -15.67 2.80 34.97
N ASP A 82 -15.19 2.95 36.20
CA ASP A 82 -13.79 3.27 36.53
C ASP A 82 -12.78 2.27 35.94
N ARG A 83 -13.24 1.07 35.53
CA ARG A 83 -12.45 0.06 34.79
C ARG A 83 -12.05 0.50 33.38
N GLY A 84 -12.77 1.44 32.77
CA GLY A 84 -12.45 1.98 31.45
C GLY A 84 -11.23 2.91 31.46
N ILE A 85 -10.99 3.62 32.57
CA ILE A 85 -9.89 4.59 32.73
C ILE A 85 -8.63 3.92 33.28
N TYR A 86 -8.77 3.01 34.26
CA TYR A 86 -7.64 2.44 35.00
C TYR A 86 -7.40 0.94 34.73
N GLY A 87 -8.24 0.28 33.93
CA GLY A 87 -8.22 -1.16 33.75
C GLY A 87 -8.75 -1.93 34.98
N THR A 88 -8.86 -3.26 34.88
CA THR A 88 -9.46 -4.09 35.93
C THR A 88 -8.67 -4.09 37.24
N GLN A 89 -7.33 -4.07 37.17
CA GLN A 89 -6.45 -4.03 38.33
C GLN A 89 -6.41 -2.63 38.97
N GLY A 90 -6.38 -1.57 38.15
CA GLY A 90 -6.40 -0.19 38.63
C GLY A 90 -7.74 0.20 39.25
N ALA A 91 -8.87 -0.30 38.72
CA ALA A 91 -10.19 -0.09 39.32
C ALA A 91 -10.33 -0.75 40.70
N GLN A 92 -9.76 -1.96 40.90
CA GLN A 92 -9.75 -2.58 42.22
C GLN A 92 -8.90 -1.76 43.20
N LEU A 93 -7.72 -1.31 42.79
CA LEU A 93 -6.87 -0.46 43.64
C LEU A 93 -7.56 0.86 44.00
N MET A 94 -8.21 1.52 43.04
CA MET A 94 -8.97 2.76 43.31
C MET A 94 -10.16 2.53 44.25
N HIS A 95 -10.78 1.36 44.20
CA HIS A 95 -11.83 0.96 45.15
C HIS A 95 -11.28 0.80 46.58
N TYR A 96 -10.05 0.29 46.74
CA TYR A 96 -9.39 0.19 48.04
C TYR A 96 -8.93 1.55 48.59
N ILE A 97 -8.46 2.46 47.73
CA ILE A 97 -7.98 3.79 48.15
C ILE A 97 -9.16 4.74 48.46
N PHE A 98 -10.27 4.64 47.72
CA PHE A 98 -11.46 5.48 47.90
C PHE A 98 -12.75 4.65 48.02
N PRO A 99 -12.98 3.97 49.16
CA PRO A 99 -14.12 3.06 49.32
C PRO A 99 -15.51 3.73 49.33
N ASN A 100 -15.59 5.07 49.44
CA ASN A 100 -16.84 5.77 49.78
C ASN A 100 -17.42 6.68 48.67
N ARG A 101 -16.96 6.58 47.42
CA ARG A 101 -17.47 7.42 46.32
C ARG A 101 -18.88 7.04 45.81
N GLY A 102 -19.41 5.89 46.26
CA GLY A 102 -20.75 5.40 45.90
C GLY A 102 -21.88 5.76 46.88
N LYS A 103 -21.61 6.57 47.91
CA LYS A 103 -22.66 7.07 48.81
C LYS A 103 -22.71 8.59 48.71
N GLY A 104 -23.48 9.07 47.73
CA GLY A 104 -23.98 10.44 47.74
C GLY A 104 -24.74 10.69 49.03
N GLY A 105 -24.14 11.50 49.92
CA GLY A 105 -24.91 12.28 50.87
C GLY A 105 -25.71 13.34 50.10
N PRO A 106 -26.93 13.70 50.54
CA PRO A 106 -27.76 14.66 49.83
C PRO A 106 -27.07 16.03 49.76
N MET A 107 -27.03 16.59 48.55
CA MET A 107 -26.74 18.01 48.31
C MET A 107 -27.83 18.83 49.00
N ARG A 108 -27.46 19.59 50.04
CA ARG A 108 -28.25 20.69 50.59
C ARG A 108 -27.80 22.00 49.93
#